data_AF-A0AAD9Z6A7-F1
#
_entry.id   AF-A0AAD9Z6A7-F1
#
_cell.length_a   1.000
_cell.length_b   1.000
_cell.length_c   1.000
_cell.angle_alpha   90.00
_cell.angle_beta   90.00
_cell.angle_gamma   90.00
#
_symmetry.space_group_name_H-M   'P 1'
#
loop_
_entity.id
_entity.type
_entity.pdbx_description
1 polymer ?
#
loop_
_entity_poly.entity_id
_entity_poly.type
_entity_poly.pdbx_seq_one_letter_code
_entity_poly.pdbx_strand_id
1 'polypeptide(L)' 'MSCGGCSGAVERALKKLDDLSQFRFATGLKECNISLENQAADATAVETLDYDTVLSTIKKTGKIIKAGEADGEPKPI' A
#
# COMPACT_ATOMS: atom_id res chain seq x y z
N MET A 1 -0.90 8.01 10.48
CA MET A 1 -0.56 6.97 11.48
C MET A 1 0.25 7.61 12.60
N SER A 2 -0.10 7.42 13.87
CA SER A 2 0.46 8.22 14.99
C SER A 2 1.64 7.58 15.74
N CYS A 3 2.02 6.33 15.43
CA CYS A 3 3.15 5.66 16.07
C CYS A 3 3.78 4.59 15.15
N GLY A 4 5.03 4.23 15.43
CA GLY A 4 5.79 3.22 14.67
C GLY A 4 5.10 1.85 14.58
N GLY A 5 4.32 1.48 15.59
CA GLY A 5 3.51 0.26 15.54
C GLY A 5 2.36 0.33 14.53
N CYS A 6 1.79 1.52 14.30
CA CYS A 6 0.76 1.72 13.29
C CYS A 6 1.34 1.69 11.88
N SER A 7 2.49 2.36 11.65
CA SER A 7 3.17 2.32 10.35
C SER A 7 3.63 0.92 9.98
N GLY A 8 4.20 0.17 10.94
CA GLY A 8 4.60 -1.21 10.72
C GLY A 8 3.44 -2.15 10.43
N ALA A 9 2.21 -1.84 10.85
CA ALA A 9 1.04 -2.63 10.47
C ALA A 9 0.68 -2.47 8.98
N VAL A 10 0.78 -1.25 8.46
CA VAL A 10 0.59 -0.99 7.02
C VAL A 10 1.75 -1.55 6.21
N GLU A 11 2.98 -1.41 6.69
CA GLU A 11 4.17 -2.01 6.05
C GLU A 11 4.04 -3.51 5.87
N ARG A 12 3.68 -4.23 6.93
CA ARG A 12 3.48 -5.69 6.88
C ARG A 12 2.33 -6.12 5.98
N ALA A 13 1.31 -5.27 5.82
CA ALA A 13 0.20 -5.55 4.91
C ALA A 13 0.65 -5.40 3.46
N LEU A 14 1.37 -4.33 3.13
CA LEU A 14 1.88 -4.06 1.78
C LEU A 14 2.99 -5.02 1.38
N LYS A 15 3.89 -5.42 2.28
CA LYS A 15 4.93 -6.43 2.00
C LYS A 15 4.38 -7.79 1.55
N LYS A 16 3.16 -8.15 1.95
CA LYS A 16 2.51 -9.37 1.41
C LYS A 16 2.24 -9.27 -0.09
N LEU A 17 2.01 -8.06 -0.62
CA LEU A 17 1.87 -7.82 -2.05
C LEU A 17 3.23 -7.80 -2.74
N ASP A 18 4.29 -7.38 -2.04
CA ASP A 18 5.68 -7.47 -2.52
C ASP A 18 6.13 -8.93 -2.68
N ASP A 19 5.79 -9.81 -1.73
CA ASP A 19 6.11 -11.25 -1.81
C ASP A 19 5.46 -11.95 -3.03
N LEU A 20 4.34 -11.42 -3.53
CA LEU A 20 3.67 -11.93 -4.72
C LEU A 20 4.39 -11.56 -6.03
N SER A 21 5.33 -10.61 -5.99
CA SER A 21 6.13 -10.17 -7.14
C SER A 21 7.12 -11.23 -7.64
N GLN A 22 7.41 -12.25 -6.83
CA GLN A 22 8.37 -13.31 -7.17
C GLN A 22 7.77 -14.47 -7.99
N PHE A 23 6.45 -14.51 -8.18
CA PHE A 23 5.80 -15.53 -8.99
C PHE A 23 5.80 -15.15 -10.47
N ARG A 24 5.99 -16.13 -11.38
CA ARG A 24 6.12 -15.92 -12.85
C ARG A 24 4.95 -15.20 -13.54
N PHE A 25 3.82 -15.04 -12.84
CA PHE A 25 2.67 -14.21 -13.18
C PHE A 25 2.44 -13.22 -12.03
N ALA A 26 3.38 -12.30 -11.84
CA ALA A 26 3.43 -11.45 -10.65
C ALA A 26 2.43 -10.30 -10.72
N THR A 27 1.47 -10.30 -9.80
CA THR A 27 0.74 -9.12 -9.31
C THR A 27 1.35 -8.72 -7.98
N GLY A 28 1.99 -7.55 -7.87
CA GLY A 28 2.70 -7.19 -6.65
C GLY A 28 3.22 -5.75 -6.59
N LEU A 29 3.92 -5.44 -5.50
CA LEU A 29 4.64 -4.18 -5.34
C LEU A 29 6.08 -4.34 -5.83
N LYS A 30 6.65 -3.26 -6.36
CA LYS A 30 8.06 -3.10 -6.66
C LYS A 30 8.79 -2.37 -5.55
N GLU A 31 8.14 -1.35 -4.99
CA GLU A 31 8.70 -0.50 -3.95
C GLU A 31 7.59 0.00 -3.03
N CYS A 32 7.90 0.16 -1.75
CA CYS A 32 6.99 0.72 -0.77
C CYS A 32 7.80 1.59 0.22
N ASN A 33 7.41 2.86 0.34
CA ASN A 33 7.95 3.81 1.30
C ASN A 33 6.85 4.19 2.30
N ILE A 34 7.18 4.23 3.60
CA ILE A 34 6.22 4.67 4.63
C ILE A 34 6.84 5.82 5.41
N SER A 35 6.16 6.96 5.34
CA SER A 35 6.52 8.15 6.10
C SER A 35 5.62 8.27 7.34
N LEU A 36 6.24 8.10 8.51
CA LEU A 36 5.59 8.36 9.79
C LEU A 36 5.23 9.83 9.97
N GLU A 37 6.13 10.71 9.53
CA GLU A 37 5.97 12.17 9.60
C GLU A 37 4.80 12.65 8.75
N ASN A 38 4.76 12.22 7.48
CA ASN A 38 3.70 12.62 6.53
C ASN A 38 2.43 11.78 6.69
N GLN A 39 2.47 10.74 7.52
CA GLN A 39 1.38 9.79 7.69
C GLN A 39 0.93 9.15 6.37
N ALA A 40 1.87 8.94 5.46
CA ALA A 40 1.66 8.48 4.09
C ALA A 40 2.35 7.15 3.83
N ALA A 41 1.82 6.39 2.87
CA ALA A 41 2.44 5.19 2.34
C ALA A 41 2.44 5.33 0.81
N ASP A 42 3.64 5.41 0.23
CA ASP A 42 3.86 5.52 -1.20
C ASP A 42 4.27 4.15 -1.72
N ALA A 43 3.57 3.64 -2.73
CA ALA A 43 3.78 2.29 -3.22
C ALA A 43 3.82 2.28 -4.75
N THR A 44 4.89 1.70 -5.30
CA THR A 44 5.04 1.49 -6.73
C THR A 44 4.64 0.07 -7.05
N ALA A 45 3.59 -0.10 -7.85
CA ALA A 45 3.06 -1.40 -8.24
C ALA A 45 3.65 -1.90 -9.57
N VAL A 46 3.58 -3.21 -9.83
CA VAL A 46 3.64 -3.72 -11.21
C VAL A 46 2.31 -3.40 -11.91
N GLU A 47 2.31 -3.25 -13.24
CA GLU A 47 1.12 -2.84 -14.03
C GLU A 47 -0.12 -3.72 -13.83
N THR A 48 0.07 -4.93 -13.31
CA THR A 48 -0.98 -5.92 -13.05
C THR A 48 -1.66 -5.75 -11.69
N LEU A 49 -1.09 -4.97 -10.76
CA LEU A 49 -1.66 -4.74 -9.44
C LEU A 49 -2.46 -3.44 -9.43
N ASP A 50 -3.78 -3.57 -9.25
CA ASP A 50 -4.71 -2.45 -9.25
C ASP A 50 -4.77 -1.72 -7.90
N TYR A 51 -5.22 -0.47 -7.95
CA TYR A 51 -5.39 0.39 -6.78
C TYR A 51 -6.34 -0.20 -5.73
N ASP A 52 -7.44 -0.86 -6.14
CA ASP A 52 -8.44 -1.39 -5.20
C ASP A 52 -7.85 -2.51 -4.36
N THR A 53 -7.01 -3.37 -4.95
CA THR A 53 -6.28 -4.42 -4.24
C THR A 53 -5.34 -3.84 -3.18
N VAL A 54 -4.60 -2.77 -3.50
CA VAL A 54 -3.73 -2.07 -2.53
C VAL A 54 -4.57 -1.45 -1.42
N LEU A 55 -5.63 -0.71 -1.78
CA LEU A 55 -6.54 -0.05 -0.86
C LEU A 55 -7.20 -1.05 0.11
N SER A 56 -7.74 -2.16 -0.41
CA SER A 56 -8.34 -3.25 0.35
C SER A 56 -7.34 -3.89 1.31
N THR A 57 -6.09 -4.03 0.88
CA THR A 57 -5.00 -4.54 1.73
C THR A 57 -4.70 -3.61 2.88
N ILE A 58 -4.67 -2.29 2.65
CA ILE A 58 -4.49 -1.28 3.71
C ILE A 58 -5.70 -1.26 4.64
N LYS A 59 -6.94 -1.32 4.11
CA LYS A 59 -8.18 -1.34 4.92
C LYS A 59 -8.21 -2.49 5.94
N LYS A 60 -7.66 -3.66 5.59
CA LYS A 60 -7.54 -4.81 6.52
C LYS A 60 -6.71 -4.53 7.77
N THR A 61 -5.92 -3.46 7.80
CA THR A 61 -5.18 -3.03 8.99
C THR A 61 -6.06 -2.27 10.00
N GLY A 62 -7.31 -1.98 9.66
CA GLY A 62 -8.26 -1.26 10.51
C GLY A 62 -7.94 0.23 10.67
N LYS A 63 -7.10 0.79 9.79
CA LYS A 63 -6.71 2.20 9.81
C LYS A 63 -7.67 3.04 8.98
N ILE A 64 -7.92 4.26 9.44
CA ILE A 64 -8.69 5.26 8.69
C ILE A 64 -7.83 5.78 7.55
N ILE A 65 -8.32 5.62 6.33
CA ILE A 65 -7.72 6.15 5.10
C ILE A 65 -8.45 7.46 4.80
N LYS A 66 -7.70 8.55 4.60
CA LYS A 66 -8.27 9.89 4.39
C LYS A 66 -8.29 10.31 2.93
N ALA A 67 -7.40 9.76 2.14
CA ALA A 67 -7.24 10.02 0.72
C ALA A 67 -6.47 8.86 0.09
N GLY A 68 -6.59 8.73 -1.22
CA GLY A 68 -5.69 7.90 -2.01
C GLY A 68 -5.60 8.42 -3.43
N GLU A 69 -4.47 8.14 -4.05
CA GLU A 69 -4.10 8.61 -5.38
C GLU A 69 -3.40 7.46 -6.11
N ALA A 70 -3.62 7.36 -7.42
CA ALA A 70 -2.91 6.44 -8.29
C ALA A 70 -2.59 7.15 -9.60
N ASP A 71 -1.35 7.06 -10.06
CA ASP A 71 -0.87 7.64 -11.32
C ASP A 71 -1.14 9.15 -11.46
N GLY A 72 -1.08 9.89 -10.35
CA GLY A 72 -1.34 11.33 -10.32
C GLY A 72 -2.83 11.70 -10.25
N GLU A 73 -3.73 10.72 -10.17
CA GLU A 73 -5.17 10.94 -10.11
C GLU A 73 -5.75 10.54 -8.75
N PRO A 74 -6.56 11.40 -8.10
CA PRO A 74 -7.25 11.05 -6.87
C PRO A 74 -8.23 9.89 -7.12
N LYS A 75 -8.19 8.88 -6.25
CA LYS A 75 -9.07 7.70 -6.31
C LYS A 75 -10.00 7.66 -5.10
N PRO A 76 -11.21 7.11 -5.25
CA PRO A 76 -12.13 6.96 -4.13
C PRO A 76 -11.57 6.00 -3.07
N ILE A 77 -11.83 6.34 -1.80
CA ILE A 77 -11.45 5.54 -0.62
C ILE A 77 -12.57 4.63 -0.14
#